data_AF-A0A4Q0Z0A6-F1
#
_entry.id   AF-A0A4Q0Z0A6-F1
#
_cell.length_a   1.000
_cell.length_b   1.000
_cell.length_c   1.000
_cell.angle_alpha   90.00
_cell.angle_beta   90.00
_cell.angle_gamma   90.00
#
_symmetry.space_group_name_H-M   'P 1'
#
loop_
_entity.id
_entity.type
_entity.pdbx_description
1 polymer ?
#
loop_
_entity_poly.entity_id
_entity_poly.type
_entity_poly.pdbx_seq_one_letter_code
_entity_poly.pdbx_strand_id
1 'polypeptide(L)'
;MNYTVYYYEDRDEWCLFDNQMKLVKEVYAFLLFKKEENIKSNTLRQYVYSLKSFFDFMEYKGIEPEDFTIASLADFRTWKLTPEELRSESIYYLNQKSSIEPETWDTILTAVTQYFQWLQIKGKSIALDISSFNEKRKKSKKKNSNINSNIDSLRIKKFRKNLRYIPKEKYLEIKKHLGKRDKLIADILYYTGMRIGELFSFHIESFPPISSSSKIVDINLNPSSSKKRNRQTKSGARTIFMPIKTYNSLRKYITYGRKSNAHKFLFSSQKNSGKSKKGDPLSPDTFRISFKNACKKVNVDFSPHDLRHTLATDLLRSTNDLKFVQYVLGHRDINTTAKYTHPNDKEVIDKLGVIYNDIYSDLMEGL
;
A
#
# COMPACT_ATOMS: atom_id res chain seq x y z
N MET A 1 -2.21 -16.54 -22.11
CA MET A 1 -1.78 -15.20 -21.64
C MET A 1 -1.14 -14.53 -22.83
N ASN A 2 -1.71 -13.43 -23.32
CA ASN A 2 -1.39 -12.95 -24.65
C ASN A 2 -0.54 -11.66 -24.60
N TYR A 3 -0.63 -10.85 -23.53
CA TYR A 3 0.24 -9.69 -23.36
C TYR A 3 1.34 -9.89 -22.31
N THR A 4 2.50 -9.27 -22.55
CA THR A 4 3.68 -9.30 -21.67
C THR A 4 4.09 -7.89 -21.23
N VAL A 5 4.37 -7.72 -19.94
CA VAL A 5 4.84 -6.44 -19.38
C VAL A 5 6.35 -6.47 -19.22
N TYR A 6 7.02 -5.44 -19.71
CA TYR A 6 8.46 -5.27 -19.61
C TYR A 6 8.83 -3.92 -18.99
N TYR A 7 9.96 -3.87 -18.29
CA TYR A 7 10.52 -2.63 -17.72
C TYR A 7 11.90 -2.39 -18.33
N TYR A 8 12.05 -1.25 -19.01
CA TYR A 8 13.28 -0.83 -19.66
C TYR A 8 14.11 0.01 -18.69
N GLU A 9 15.13 -0.61 -18.07
CA GLU A 9 15.89 0.01 -16.97
C GLU A 9 16.62 1.29 -17.38
N ASP A 10 17.19 1.34 -18.59
CA ASP A 10 17.98 2.49 -19.07
C ASP A 10 17.15 3.77 -19.24
N ARG A 11 15.85 3.63 -19.51
CA ARG A 11 14.94 4.75 -19.78
C ARG A 11 13.89 4.98 -18.69
N ASP A 12 13.87 4.14 -17.64
CA ASP A 12 12.80 4.11 -16.61
C ASP A 12 11.41 4.11 -17.27
N GLU A 13 11.17 3.13 -18.14
CA GLU A 13 9.97 3.01 -18.98
C GLU A 13 9.31 1.65 -18.81
N TRP A 14 7.99 1.65 -18.73
CA TRP A 14 7.18 0.42 -18.72
C TRP A 14 6.53 0.23 -20.07
N CYS A 15 6.63 -0.97 -20.62
CA CYS A 15 6.11 -1.31 -21.94
C CYS A 15 5.16 -2.51 -21.85
N LEU A 16 4.17 -2.53 -22.74
CA LEU A 16 3.27 -3.64 -22.96
C LEU A 16 3.52 -4.20 -24.36
N PHE A 17 3.76 -5.50 -24.45
CA PHE A 17 3.95 -6.24 -25.69
C PHE A 17 2.80 -7.21 -25.89
N ASP A 18 2.37 -7.40 -27.14
CA ASP A 18 1.39 -8.42 -27.51
C ASP A 18 2.03 -9.82 -27.62
N ASN A 19 1.24 -10.79 -28.09
CA ASN A 19 1.65 -12.20 -28.21
C ASN A 19 2.76 -12.42 -29.25
N GLN A 20 2.95 -11.46 -30.17
CA GLN A 20 4.01 -11.46 -31.18
C GLN A 20 5.22 -10.62 -30.75
N MET A 21 5.30 -10.22 -29.47
CA MET A 21 6.34 -9.34 -28.93
C MET A 21 6.39 -7.97 -29.64
N LYS A 22 5.28 -7.53 -30.23
CA LYS A 22 5.14 -6.21 -30.82
C LYS A 22 4.66 -5.23 -29.76
N LEU A 23 5.26 -4.04 -29.76
CA LEU A 23 4.93 -3.01 -28.79
C LEU A 23 3.51 -2.49 -29.03
N VAL A 24 2.68 -2.49 -27.98
CA VAL A 24 1.35 -1.86 -27.99
C VAL A 24 1.55 -0.34 -27.92
N LYS A 25 1.62 0.30 -29.09
CA LYS A 25 2.01 1.71 -29.26
C LYS A 25 1.10 2.66 -28.49
N GLU A 26 -0.18 2.36 -28.43
CA GLU A 26 -1.21 3.16 -27.75
C GLU A 26 -0.95 3.18 -26.23
N VAL A 27 -0.68 2.02 -25.64
CA VAL A 27 -0.37 1.90 -24.21
C VAL A 27 0.95 2.59 -23.89
N TYR A 28 1.97 2.41 -24.74
CA TYR A 28 3.25 3.08 -24.57
C TYR A 28 3.12 4.61 -24.60
N ALA A 29 2.39 5.16 -25.59
CA ALA A 29 2.14 6.59 -25.70
C ALA A 29 1.34 7.15 -24.51
N PHE A 30 0.36 6.41 -23.99
CA PHE A 30 -0.35 6.77 -22.76
C PHE A 30 0.58 6.85 -21.56
N LEU A 31 1.49 5.88 -21.40
CA LEU A 31 2.41 5.83 -20.27
C LEU A 31 3.46 6.95 -20.34
N LEU A 32 3.92 7.30 -21.55
CA LEU A 32 4.77 8.49 -21.77
C LEU A 32 4.03 9.78 -21.38
N PHE A 33 2.79 9.96 -21.83
CA PHE A 33 1.97 11.11 -21.45
C PHE A 33 1.82 11.20 -19.91
N LYS A 34 1.59 10.07 -19.24
CA LYS A 34 1.51 10.02 -17.78
C LYS A 34 2.85 10.28 -17.08
N LYS A 35 3.97 9.92 -17.71
CA LYS A 35 5.32 10.24 -17.24
C LYS A 35 5.58 11.74 -17.31
N GLU A 36 5.14 12.41 -18.39
CA GLU A 36 5.21 13.87 -18.54
C GLU A 36 4.37 14.61 -17.49
N GLU A 37 3.22 14.04 -17.07
CA GLU A 37 2.44 14.53 -15.91
C GLU A 37 3.15 14.35 -14.55
N ASN A 38 4.43 13.94 -14.52
CA ASN A 38 5.23 13.66 -13.32
C ASN A 38 4.63 12.57 -12.42
N ILE A 39 3.91 11.60 -12.99
CA ILE A 39 3.40 10.46 -12.25
C ILE A 39 4.54 9.52 -11.87
N LYS A 40 4.51 9.02 -10.62
CA LYS A 40 5.55 8.14 -10.07
C LYS A 40 5.64 6.81 -10.84
N SER A 41 6.85 6.31 -11.07
CA SER A 41 7.11 5.03 -11.76
C SER A 41 6.33 3.83 -11.18
N ASN A 42 6.10 3.78 -9.86
CA ASN A 42 5.28 2.72 -9.26
C ASN A 42 3.79 2.82 -9.62
N THR A 43 3.26 4.03 -9.84
CA THR A 43 1.89 4.22 -10.34
C THR A 43 1.82 3.85 -11.82
N LEU A 44 2.84 4.20 -12.62
CA LEU A 44 2.94 3.75 -14.01
C LEU A 44 2.97 2.22 -14.11
N ARG A 45 3.76 1.55 -13.26
CA ARG A 45 3.75 0.10 -13.11
C ARG A 45 2.34 -0.43 -12.87
N GLN A 46 1.61 0.13 -11.90
CA GLN A 46 0.24 -0.29 -11.61
C GLN A 46 -0.69 -0.11 -12.82
N TYR A 47 -0.53 0.98 -13.57
CA TYR A 47 -1.30 1.21 -14.79
C TYR A 47 -0.99 0.17 -15.85
N VAL A 48 0.29 -0.16 -16.10
CA VAL A 48 0.66 -1.15 -17.13
C VAL A 48 0.08 -2.52 -16.83
N TYR A 49 0.18 -3.00 -15.59
CA TYR A 49 -0.42 -4.29 -15.21
C TYR A 49 -1.95 -4.29 -15.24
N SER A 50 -2.56 -3.14 -14.95
CA SER A 50 -4.02 -2.97 -15.06
C SER A 50 -4.46 -2.97 -16.52
N LEU A 51 -3.75 -2.26 -17.38
CA LEU A 51 -3.99 -2.21 -18.82
C LEU A 51 -3.71 -3.56 -19.47
N LYS A 52 -2.66 -4.29 -19.07
CA LYS A 52 -2.44 -5.68 -19.48
C LYS A 52 -3.70 -6.53 -19.26
N SER A 53 -4.28 -6.46 -18.05
CA SER A 53 -5.51 -7.20 -17.73
C SER A 53 -6.70 -6.77 -18.58
N PHE A 54 -6.78 -5.49 -18.94
CA PHE A 54 -7.81 -4.95 -19.82
C PHE A 54 -7.63 -5.42 -21.27
N PHE A 55 -6.44 -5.32 -21.84
CA PHE A 55 -6.14 -5.79 -23.18
C PHE A 55 -6.28 -7.32 -23.32
N ASP A 56 -5.88 -8.09 -22.30
CA ASP A 56 -6.15 -9.54 -22.24
C ASP A 56 -7.67 -9.84 -22.34
N PHE A 57 -8.53 -8.97 -21.78
CA PHE A 57 -9.99 -9.11 -21.89
C PHE A 57 -10.53 -8.66 -23.25
N MET A 58 -10.00 -7.57 -23.81
CA MET A 58 -10.38 -7.06 -25.12
C MET A 58 -10.13 -8.11 -26.21
N GLU A 59 -8.98 -8.77 -26.15
CA GLU A 59 -8.64 -9.86 -27.06
C GLU A 59 -9.54 -11.08 -26.86
N TYR A 60 -9.87 -11.42 -25.61
CA TYR A 60 -10.81 -12.52 -25.30
C TYR A 60 -12.21 -12.29 -25.88
N LYS A 61 -12.71 -11.05 -25.86
CA LYS A 61 -14.01 -10.70 -26.43
C LYS A 61 -13.95 -10.34 -27.92
N GLY A 62 -12.76 -10.14 -28.49
CA GLY A 62 -12.58 -9.65 -29.85
C GLY A 62 -13.12 -8.24 -30.07
N ILE A 63 -12.98 -7.35 -29.08
CA ILE A 63 -13.48 -5.98 -29.13
C ILE A 63 -12.28 -5.03 -29.22
N GLU A 64 -12.38 -3.99 -30.07
CA GLU A 64 -11.40 -2.92 -30.15
C GLU A 64 -11.64 -1.83 -29.09
N PRO A 65 -10.62 -1.08 -28.66
CA PRO A 65 -10.78 -0.01 -27.68
C PRO A 65 -11.88 1.01 -28.01
N GLU A 66 -12.09 1.36 -29.29
CA GLU A 66 -13.13 2.32 -29.68
C GLU A 66 -14.57 1.82 -29.39
N ASP A 67 -14.79 0.50 -29.51
CA ASP A 67 -16.10 -0.15 -29.34
C ASP A 67 -16.40 -0.53 -27.89
N PHE A 68 -15.51 -0.21 -26.96
CA PHE A 68 -15.68 -0.55 -25.56
C PHE A 68 -16.80 0.27 -24.92
N THR A 69 -17.85 -0.40 -24.43
CA THR A 69 -19.03 0.25 -23.82
C THR A 69 -19.10 0.03 -22.31
N ILE A 70 -20.08 0.66 -21.65
CA ILE A 70 -20.40 0.42 -20.24
C ILE A 70 -20.79 -1.05 -19.99
N ALA A 71 -21.50 -1.68 -20.94
CA ALA A 71 -21.84 -3.10 -20.86
C ALA A 71 -20.58 -3.98 -20.90
N SER A 72 -19.64 -3.66 -21.80
CA SER A 72 -18.33 -4.32 -21.87
C SER A 72 -17.52 -4.18 -20.59
N LEU A 73 -17.69 -3.07 -19.85
CA LEU A 73 -17.05 -2.86 -18.54
C LEU A 73 -17.64 -3.77 -17.44
N ALA A 74 -18.95 -4.01 -17.46
CA ALA A 74 -19.59 -4.97 -16.56
C ALA A 74 -19.15 -6.42 -16.86
N ASP A 75 -19.02 -6.76 -18.14
CA ASP A 75 -18.45 -8.04 -18.59
C ASP A 75 -17.00 -8.18 -18.16
N PHE A 76 -16.19 -7.14 -18.30
CA PHE A 76 -14.80 -7.13 -17.87
C PHE A 76 -14.68 -7.37 -16.36
N ARG A 77 -15.54 -6.73 -15.58
CA ARG A 77 -15.61 -6.96 -14.13
C ARG A 77 -15.88 -8.41 -13.82
N THR A 78 -16.89 -9.00 -14.48
CA THR A 78 -17.29 -10.38 -14.26
C THR A 78 -16.17 -11.34 -14.65
N TRP A 79 -15.60 -11.19 -15.86
CA TRP A 79 -14.48 -11.98 -16.35
C TRP A 79 -13.25 -11.94 -15.43
N LYS A 80 -12.97 -10.78 -14.83
CA LYS A 80 -11.84 -10.61 -13.94
C LYS A 80 -12.08 -11.27 -12.58
N LEU A 81 -13.32 -11.30 -12.10
CA LEU A 81 -13.71 -11.97 -10.86
C LEU A 81 -13.76 -13.50 -11.01
N THR A 82 -14.01 -14.00 -12.21
CA THR A 82 -13.98 -15.44 -12.53
C THR A 82 -12.55 -16.01 -12.47
N PRO A 83 -12.32 -17.15 -11.77
CA PRO A 83 -11.05 -17.87 -11.78
C PRO A 83 -10.56 -18.17 -13.21
N GLU A 84 -9.25 -18.13 -13.42
CA GLU A 84 -8.64 -18.27 -14.76
C GLU A 84 -8.96 -19.60 -15.43
N GLU A 85 -9.07 -20.67 -14.65
CA GLU A 85 -9.44 -22.03 -15.06
C GLU A 85 -10.86 -22.14 -15.63
N LEU A 86 -11.76 -21.23 -15.24
CA LEU A 86 -13.18 -21.26 -15.60
C LEU A 86 -13.54 -20.24 -16.69
N ARG A 87 -12.56 -19.51 -17.22
CA ARG A 87 -12.80 -18.47 -18.26
C ARG A 87 -13.15 -19.05 -19.63
N SER A 88 -12.90 -20.33 -19.87
CA SER A 88 -13.25 -21.04 -21.11
C SER A 88 -14.69 -21.56 -21.12
N GLU A 89 -15.32 -21.71 -19.96
CA GLU A 89 -16.70 -22.15 -19.86
C GLU A 89 -17.60 -20.92 -19.79
N SER A 90 -18.57 -20.82 -20.69
CA SER A 90 -19.58 -19.76 -20.76
C SER A 90 -20.61 -19.84 -19.62
N ILE A 91 -20.19 -20.23 -18.42
CA ILE A 91 -21.02 -20.49 -17.24
C ILE A 91 -20.71 -19.43 -16.17
N TYR A 92 -21.72 -18.65 -15.80
CA TYR A 92 -21.63 -17.62 -14.79
C TYR A 92 -21.76 -18.22 -13.38
N TYR A 93 -20.71 -18.14 -12.56
CA TYR A 93 -20.73 -18.61 -11.18
C TYR A 93 -21.16 -17.49 -10.21
N LEU A 94 -22.45 -17.43 -9.87
CA LEU A 94 -23.09 -16.37 -9.07
C LEU A 94 -22.64 -16.27 -7.59
N ASN A 95 -21.83 -17.20 -7.07
CA ASN A 95 -21.52 -17.29 -5.62
C ASN A 95 -20.07 -17.68 -5.26
N GLN A 96 -19.10 -17.54 -6.17
CA GLN A 96 -17.71 -17.83 -5.82
C GLN A 96 -17.03 -16.65 -5.11
N LYS A 97 -16.21 -16.95 -4.10
CA LYS A 97 -15.30 -15.96 -3.49
C LYS A 97 -14.40 -15.42 -4.59
N SER A 98 -14.54 -14.13 -4.89
CA SER A 98 -13.71 -13.45 -5.88
C SER A 98 -12.22 -13.69 -5.62
N SER A 99 -11.47 -14.17 -6.62
CA SER A 99 -10.02 -14.36 -6.52
C SER A 99 -9.23 -13.06 -6.38
N ILE A 100 -9.90 -11.91 -6.44
CA ILE A 100 -9.29 -10.58 -6.49
C ILE A 100 -9.87 -9.70 -5.38
N GLU A 101 -9.00 -9.04 -4.63
CA GLU A 101 -9.42 -8.05 -3.65
C GLU A 101 -10.10 -6.84 -4.32
N PRO A 102 -11.18 -6.28 -3.74
CA PRO A 102 -11.89 -5.10 -4.28
C PRO A 102 -10.99 -3.91 -4.64
N GLU A 103 -9.91 -3.71 -3.88
CA GLU A 103 -8.94 -2.63 -4.07
C GLU A 103 -8.13 -2.77 -5.38
N THR A 104 -7.93 -4.01 -5.84
CA THR A 104 -7.30 -4.30 -7.12
C THR A 104 -8.23 -3.90 -8.28
N TRP A 105 -9.54 -4.16 -8.17
CA TRP A 105 -10.51 -3.76 -9.19
C TRP A 105 -10.63 -2.24 -9.29
N ASP A 106 -10.72 -1.52 -8.17
CA ASP A 106 -10.74 -0.05 -8.16
C ASP A 106 -9.48 0.54 -8.84
N THR A 107 -8.32 -0.10 -8.64
CA THR A 107 -7.05 0.30 -9.28
C THR A 107 -7.11 0.06 -10.79
N ILE A 108 -7.62 -1.09 -11.23
CA ILE A 108 -7.81 -1.41 -12.64
C ILE A 108 -8.76 -0.40 -13.30
N LEU A 109 -9.92 -0.18 -12.69
CA LEU A 109 -10.92 0.76 -13.17
C LEU A 109 -10.34 2.18 -13.29
N THR A 110 -9.52 2.60 -12.33
CA THR A 110 -8.84 3.91 -12.36
C THR A 110 -7.85 4.02 -13.52
N ALA A 111 -7.10 2.95 -13.82
CA ALA A 111 -6.15 2.94 -14.93
C ALA A 111 -6.88 2.94 -16.29
N VAL A 112 -7.90 2.10 -16.45
CA VAL A 112 -8.72 2.01 -17.67
C VAL A 112 -9.43 3.33 -17.94
N THR A 113 -10.04 3.94 -16.93
CA THR A 113 -10.71 5.25 -17.10
C THR A 113 -9.74 6.35 -17.51
N GLN A 114 -8.54 6.41 -16.91
CA GLN A 114 -7.53 7.39 -17.33
C GLN A 114 -6.99 7.14 -18.74
N TYR A 115 -6.90 5.89 -19.17
CA TYR A 115 -6.52 5.53 -20.53
C TYR A 115 -7.55 6.01 -21.55
N PHE A 116 -8.83 5.77 -21.30
CA PHE A 116 -9.90 6.27 -22.16
C PHE A 116 -10.01 7.80 -22.18
N GLN A 117 -9.79 8.48 -21.04
CA GLN A 117 -9.69 9.94 -21.01
C GLN A 117 -8.57 10.46 -21.93
N TRP A 118 -7.42 9.78 -21.94
CA TRP A 118 -6.31 10.14 -22.83
C TRP A 118 -6.63 9.86 -24.31
N LEU A 119 -7.32 8.76 -24.63
CA LEU A 119 -7.79 8.49 -25.99
C LEU A 119 -8.75 9.59 -26.48
N GLN A 120 -9.61 10.11 -25.61
CA GLN A 120 -10.54 11.20 -25.94
C GLN A 120 -9.78 12.51 -26.20
N ILE A 121 -8.74 12.81 -25.41
CA ILE A 121 -7.85 13.96 -25.64
C ILE A 121 -7.14 13.84 -27.00
N LYS A 122 -6.81 12.62 -27.44
CA LYS A 122 -6.26 12.34 -28.78
C LYS A 122 -7.28 12.48 -29.91
N GLY A 123 -8.55 12.76 -29.62
CA GLY A 123 -9.60 12.93 -30.62
C GLY A 123 -10.19 11.62 -31.16
N LYS A 124 -9.96 10.48 -30.49
CA LYS A 124 -10.65 9.22 -30.86
C LYS A 124 -12.11 9.27 -30.42
N SER A 125 -13.01 8.83 -31.31
CA SER A 125 -14.40 8.56 -30.94
C SER A 125 -14.44 7.28 -30.10
N ILE A 126 -15.01 7.38 -28.89
CA ILE A 126 -15.02 6.30 -27.91
C ILE A 126 -16.47 6.10 -27.47
N ALA A 127 -16.95 4.86 -27.53
CA ALA A 127 -18.32 4.52 -27.12
C ALA A 127 -18.55 4.60 -25.60
N LEU A 128 -17.48 4.53 -24.80
CA LEU A 128 -17.52 4.69 -23.35
C LEU A 128 -17.74 6.15 -22.94
N ASP A 129 -18.91 6.48 -22.40
CA ASP A 129 -19.17 7.79 -21.82
C ASP A 129 -18.46 7.97 -20.46
N ILE A 130 -17.32 8.68 -20.47
CA ILE A 130 -16.49 8.96 -19.28
C ILE A 130 -16.83 10.32 -18.64
N SER A 131 -17.79 11.07 -19.19
CA SER A 131 -18.17 12.40 -18.69
C SER A 131 -18.57 12.38 -17.20
N SER A 132 -19.19 11.28 -16.74
CA SER A 132 -19.58 11.02 -15.34
C SER A 132 -18.41 10.85 -14.35
N PHE A 133 -17.17 10.66 -14.81
CA PHE A 133 -16.02 10.50 -13.90
C PHE A 133 -15.43 11.84 -13.41
N ASN A 134 -15.67 12.93 -14.16
CA ASN A 134 -15.02 14.23 -13.93
C ASN A 134 -15.64 15.04 -12.77
N GLU A 135 -16.90 14.79 -12.40
CA GLU A 135 -17.59 15.62 -11.42
C GLU A 135 -17.05 15.48 -9.98
N LYS A 136 -16.36 14.38 -9.64
CA LYS A 136 -15.87 14.18 -8.26
C LYS A 136 -14.57 14.90 -7.91
N ARG A 137 -13.84 15.48 -8.87
CA ARG A 137 -12.60 16.23 -8.58
C ARG A 137 -12.82 17.71 -8.29
N LYS A 138 -14.00 18.26 -8.59
CA LYS A 138 -14.38 19.62 -8.21
C LYS A 138 -15.57 19.56 -7.24
N LYS A 139 -15.37 20.07 -6.03
CA LYS A 139 -16.35 20.29 -4.94
C LYS A 139 -16.44 19.18 -3.88
N SER A 140 -15.64 19.41 -2.84
CA SER A 140 -16.14 19.36 -1.47
C SER A 140 -17.51 20.06 -1.36
N LYS A 141 -18.42 19.43 -0.61
CA LYS A 141 -19.72 19.96 -0.15
C LYS A 141 -20.76 20.24 -1.25
N LYS A 142 -21.55 19.21 -1.59
CA LYS A 142 -23.02 19.23 -1.47
C LYS A 142 -23.57 17.83 -1.69
N LYS A 143 -24.42 17.37 -0.76
CA LYS A 143 -25.41 16.33 -1.02
C LYS A 143 -26.27 16.86 -2.16
N ASN A 144 -26.06 16.37 -3.37
CA ASN A 144 -27.13 16.33 -4.37
C ASN A 144 -27.21 14.89 -4.87
N SER A 145 -28.33 14.29 -4.53
CA SER A 145 -28.90 13.09 -5.08
C SER A 145 -29.16 13.27 -6.58
N ASN A 146 -28.94 12.16 -7.28
CA ASN A 146 -29.39 11.84 -8.64
C ASN A 146 -28.48 12.31 -9.77
N ILE A 147 -28.11 11.33 -10.61
CA ILE A 147 -27.34 11.39 -11.87
C ILE A 147 -25.81 11.16 -11.73
N ASN A 148 -25.39 10.07 -11.08
CA ASN A 148 -24.02 9.52 -11.27
C ASN A 148 -23.99 8.00 -10.99
N SER A 149 -24.91 7.23 -11.59
CA SER A 149 -25.28 5.89 -11.11
C SER A 149 -24.67 4.68 -11.83
N ASN A 150 -24.06 4.80 -13.01
CA ASN A 150 -23.75 3.60 -13.80
C ASN A 150 -22.35 3.01 -13.55
N ILE A 151 -21.32 3.83 -13.28
CA ILE A 151 -19.96 3.32 -13.01
C ILE A 151 -19.66 3.19 -11.51
N ASP A 152 -20.29 4.04 -10.67
CA ASP A 152 -20.16 3.93 -9.22
C ASP A 152 -20.82 2.64 -8.68
N SER A 153 -21.86 2.13 -9.32
CA SER A 153 -22.45 0.80 -9.01
C SER A 153 -21.50 -0.35 -9.35
N LEU A 154 -20.55 -0.12 -10.26
CA LEU A 154 -19.50 -1.07 -10.63
C LEU A 154 -18.30 -1.04 -9.68
N ARG A 155 -18.21 -0.02 -8.81
CA ARG A 155 -17.28 -0.03 -7.69
C ARG A 155 -17.82 -0.96 -6.62
N ILE A 156 -16.95 -1.85 -6.14
CA ILE A 156 -17.32 -2.74 -5.04
C ILE A 156 -17.49 -1.86 -3.80
N LYS A 157 -18.69 -1.88 -3.18
CA LYS A 157 -18.91 -1.25 -1.88
C LYS A 157 -17.85 -1.81 -0.93
N LYS A 158 -16.95 -0.94 -0.49
CA LYS A 158 -15.87 -1.32 0.42
C LYS A 158 -16.50 -1.83 1.71
N PHE A 159 -16.46 -3.14 1.94
CA PHE A 159 -16.42 -3.61 3.32
C PHE A 159 -15.19 -2.93 3.93
N ARG A 160 -15.39 -2.12 4.97
CA ARG A 160 -14.27 -1.53 5.72
C ARG A 160 -13.47 -2.73 6.22
N LYS A 161 -12.31 -3.02 5.60
CA LYS A 161 -11.40 -4.06 6.11
C LYS A 161 -11.16 -3.72 7.57
N ASN A 162 -11.54 -4.61 8.49
CA ASN A 162 -11.20 -4.48 9.89
C ASN A 162 -9.69 -4.23 9.96
N LEU A 163 -9.28 -3.19 10.67
CA LEU A 163 -7.87 -2.90 10.79
C LEU A 163 -7.18 -4.11 11.40
N ARG A 164 -6.20 -4.65 10.68
CA ARG A 164 -5.45 -5.81 11.12
C ARG A 164 -4.53 -5.37 12.26
N TYR A 165 -4.92 -5.73 13.48
CA TYR A 165 -4.16 -5.53 14.69
C TYR A 165 -3.32 -6.78 14.98
N ILE A 166 -2.04 -6.61 15.28
CA ILE A 166 -1.13 -7.70 15.63
C ILE A 166 -0.99 -7.74 17.15
N PRO A 167 -1.54 -8.75 17.85
CA PRO A 167 -1.31 -8.91 19.28
C PRO A 167 0.19 -9.04 19.58
N LYS A 168 0.62 -8.50 20.73
CA LYS A 168 2.03 -8.50 21.16
C LYS A 168 2.65 -9.90 21.15
N GLU A 169 1.91 -10.91 21.62
CA GLU A 169 2.32 -12.32 21.62
C GLU A 169 2.61 -12.83 20.21
N LYS A 170 1.70 -12.57 19.27
CA LYS A 170 1.86 -12.94 17.85
C LYS A 170 3.02 -12.20 17.20
N TYR A 171 3.23 -10.92 17.52
CA TYR A 171 4.39 -10.20 17.04
C TYR A 171 5.71 -10.84 17.51
N LEU A 172 5.78 -11.28 18.77
CA LEU A 172 6.95 -11.98 19.30
C LEU A 172 7.18 -13.33 18.63
N GLU A 173 6.12 -14.09 18.32
CA GLU A 173 6.22 -15.34 17.54
C GLU A 173 6.76 -15.09 16.13
N ILE A 174 6.20 -14.13 15.39
CA ILE A 174 6.67 -13.76 14.04
C ILE A 174 8.15 -13.38 14.09
N LYS A 175 8.55 -12.60 15.10
CA LYS A 175 9.93 -12.13 15.29
C LYS A 175 10.91 -13.29 15.50
N LYS A 176 10.51 -14.43 16.08
CA LYS A 176 11.39 -15.60 16.23
C LYS A 176 11.88 -16.12 14.88
N HIS A 177 11.05 -16.04 13.84
CA HIS A 177 11.33 -16.56 12.50
C HIS A 177 12.04 -15.58 11.55
N LEU A 178 12.32 -14.35 11.98
CA LEU A 178 13.07 -13.35 11.20
C LEU A 178 14.58 -13.45 11.43
N GLY A 179 15.38 -13.08 10.44
CA GLY A 179 16.85 -12.94 10.61
C GLY A 179 17.21 -11.72 11.48
N LYS A 180 18.42 -11.67 12.07
CA LYS A 180 18.84 -10.58 12.99
C LYS A 180 18.57 -9.16 12.44
N ARG A 181 18.90 -8.92 11.16
CA ARG A 181 18.62 -7.66 10.46
C ARG A 181 17.12 -7.40 10.35
N ASP A 182 16.36 -8.39 9.91
CA ASP A 182 14.92 -8.25 9.66
C ASP A 182 14.13 -8.10 10.98
N LYS A 183 14.60 -8.69 12.09
CA LYS A 183 14.08 -8.42 13.44
C LYS A 183 14.21 -6.94 13.81
N LEU A 184 15.38 -6.35 13.55
CA LEU A 184 15.62 -4.92 13.81
C LEU A 184 14.74 -4.04 12.91
N ILE A 185 14.60 -4.39 11.63
CA ILE A 185 13.70 -3.66 10.71
C ILE A 185 12.26 -3.71 11.22
N ALA A 186 11.79 -4.89 11.62
CA ALA A 186 10.44 -5.06 12.18
C ALA A 186 10.26 -4.25 13.47
N ASP A 187 11.22 -4.26 14.40
CA ASP A 187 11.17 -3.49 15.64
C ASP A 187 11.12 -1.99 15.37
N ILE A 188 11.93 -1.48 14.43
CA ILE A 188 11.89 -0.06 14.07
C ILE A 188 10.51 0.29 13.55
N LEU A 189 9.96 -0.47 12.60
CA LEU A 189 8.62 -0.23 12.05
C LEU A 189 7.53 -0.29 13.13
N TYR A 190 7.62 -1.25 14.05
CA TYR A 190 6.67 -1.45 15.13
C TYR A 190 6.69 -0.30 16.14
N TYR A 191 7.88 0.17 16.57
CA TYR A 191 7.98 1.19 17.63
C TYR A 191 7.90 2.63 17.12
N THR A 192 8.24 2.89 15.85
CA THR A 192 8.23 4.25 15.27
C THR A 192 7.02 4.52 14.40
N GLY A 193 6.35 3.46 13.94
CA GLY A 193 5.24 3.55 13.00
C GLY A 193 5.66 4.07 11.63
N MET A 194 6.94 4.13 11.29
CA MET A 194 7.41 4.58 9.96
C MET A 194 6.76 3.81 8.81
N ARG A 195 6.60 4.46 7.66
CA ARG A 195 6.34 3.69 6.44
C ARG A 195 7.60 2.92 6.07
N ILE A 196 7.44 1.68 5.59
CA ILE A 196 8.57 0.88 5.09
C ILE A 196 9.40 1.63 4.04
N GLY A 197 8.76 2.40 3.16
CA GLY A 197 9.47 3.22 2.18
C GLY A 197 10.32 4.32 2.81
N GLU A 198 9.89 4.88 3.95
CA GLU A 198 10.68 5.86 4.72
C GLU A 198 11.93 5.18 5.26
N LEU A 199 11.78 4.09 6.00
CA LEU A 199 12.89 3.37 6.64
C LEU A 199 14.02 2.99 5.66
N PHE A 200 13.65 2.54 4.46
CA PHE A 200 14.59 2.08 3.43
C PHE A 200 15.19 3.21 2.58
N SER A 201 14.75 4.45 2.79
CA SER A 201 15.29 5.64 2.15
C SER A 201 16.31 6.38 3.02
N PHE A 202 16.44 6.00 4.31
CA PHE A 202 17.37 6.66 5.23
C PHE A 202 18.82 6.34 4.95
N HIS A 203 19.65 7.35 5.18
CA HIS A 203 21.09 7.23 5.21
C HIS A 203 21.59 7.03 6.65
N ILE A 204 22.79 6.46 6.79
CA ILE A 204 23.43 6.27 8.11
C ILE A 204 23.66 7.61 8.80
N GLU A 205 24.06 8.62 8.02
CA GLU A 205 24.37 9.99 8.48
C GLU A 205 23.16 10.67 9.16
N SER A 206 21.94 10.18 8.95
CA SER A 206 20.74 10.70 9.58
C SER A 206 20.61 10.36 11.07
N PHE A 207 21.50 9.53 11.63
CA PHE A 207 21.44 9.07 13.02
C PHE A 207 22.66 9.58 13.80
N PRO A 208 22.58 10.77 14.41
CA PRO A 208 23.71 11.36 15.13
C PRO A 208 24.05 10.54 16.40
N PRO A 209 25.30 10.56 16.86
CA PRO A 209 25.63 10.00 18.18
C PRO A 209 24.85 10.75 19.26
N ILE A 210 24.14 10.01 20.11
CA ILE A 210 23.35 10.57 21.20
C ILE A 210 24.02 10.19 22.51
N SER A 211 24.25 11.20 23.36
CA SER A 211 24.75 11.04 24.73
C SER A 211 23.64 11.15 25.79
N SER A 212 22.37 11.26 25.38
CA SER A 212 21.26 11.57 26.28
C SER A 212 20.82 10.35 27.10
N SER A 213 20.49 10.59 28.38
CA SER A 213 19.82 9.65 29.29
C SER A 213 18.33 9.46 28.98
N SER A 214 17.82 10.11 27.92
CA SER A 214 16.41 10.07 27.54
C SER A 214 15.95 8.66 27.12
N LYS A 215 14.74 8.28 27.55
CA LYS A 215 14.11 7.00 27.18
C LYS A 215 13.75 6.93 25.68
N ILE A 216 13.61 8.09 25.03
CA ILE A 216 13.21 8.26 23.64
C ILE A 216 14.26 9.12 22.93
N VAL A 217 14.51 8.78 21.67
CA VAL A 217 15.35 9.50 20.72
C VAL A 217 14.45 10.10 19.65
N ASP A 218 14.58 11.40 19.42
CA ASP A 218 13.93 12.11 18.33
C ASP A 218 14.86 12.20 17.10
N ILE A 219 14.33 11.86 15.93
CA ILE A 219 15.09 11.81 14.68
C ILE A 219 14.36 12.65 13.65
N ASN A 220 14.97 13.74 13.22
CA ASN A 220 14.44 14.58 12.16
C ASN A 220 14.62 13.89 10.81
N LEU A 221 13.53 13.36 10.27
CA LEU A 221 13.51 12.89 8.90
C LEU A 221 13.52 14.08 7.97
N ASN A 222 14.66 14.31 7.33
CA ASN A 222 14.69 15.08 6.10
C ASN A 222 14.65 14.08 4.95
N PRO A 223 13.58 14.03 4.12
CA PRO A 223 13.61 13.20 2.93
C PRO A 223 14.83 13.61 2.12
N SER A 224 15.73 12.65 1.86
CA SER A 224 16.89 12.93 1.03
C SER A 224 16.39 13.47 -0.31
N SER A 225 16.79 14.68 -0.66
CA SER A 225 16.52 15.37 -1.92
C SER A 225 17.19 14.69 -3.13
N SER A 226 17.67 13.45 -2.97
CA SER A 226 18.34 12.69 -4.01
C SER A 226 17.32 12.22 -5.07
N LYS A 227 17.11 13.09 -6.05
CA LYS A 227 16.36 12.83 -7.31
C LYS A 227 16.82 11.57 -8.06
N LYS A 228 17.98 10.99 -7.73
CA LYS A 228 18.63 9.91 -8.50
C LYS A 228 18.12 8.49 -8.25
N ARG A 229 17.30 8.23 -7.22
CA ARG A 229 16.67 6.91 -7.03
C ARG A 229 15.28 7.11 -6.42
N ASN A 230 14.24 7.15 -7.25
CA ASN A 230 12.78 7.02 -7.06
C ASN A 230 12.20 6.60 -5.66
N ARG A 231 12.76 7.08 -4.55
CA ARG A 231 12.42 6.75 -3.17
C ARG A 231 12.04 8.03 -2.42
N GLN A 232 11.18 8.83 -3.06
CA GLN A 232 10.51 9.93 -2.37
C GLN A 232 9.47 9.37 -1.41
N THR A 233 9.65 9.64 -0.12
CA THR A 233 8.64 9.36 0.89
C THR A 233 7.43 10.27 0.65
N LYS A 234 6.22 9.71 0.75
CA LYS A 234 4.98 10.52 0.73
C LYS A 234 4.86 11.42 1.98
N SER A 235 5.62 11.11 3.04
CA SER A 235 5.80 12.01 4.18
C SER A 235 6.82 13.08 3.85
N GLY A 236 6.47 14.34 4.12
CA GLY A 236 7.44 15.43 4.17
C GLY A 236 8.41 15.28 5.33
N ALA A 237 9.21 16.31 5.57
CA ALA A 237 10.09 16.33 6.74
C ALA A 237 9.26 16.19 8.03
N ARG A 238 9.66 15.29 8.93
CA ARG A 238 8.99 15.07 10.21
C ARG A 238 9.94 14.45 11.23
N THR A 239 9.66 14.68 12.50
CA THR A 239 10.38 14.03 13.59
C THR A 239 9.81 12.63 13.85
N ILE A 240 10.67 11.68 14.14
CA ILE A 240 10.31 10.34 14.60
C ILE A 240 10.78 10.17 16.03
N PHE A 241 9.94 9.53 16.83
CA PHE A 241 10.26 9.11 18.18
C PHE A 241 10.61 7.63 18.19
N MET A 242 11.82 7.29 18.62
CA MET A 242 12.32 5.91 18.70
C MET A 242 12.74 5.58 20.15
N PRO A 243 12.32 4.44 20.72
CA PRO A 243 12.81 4.02 22.03
C PRO A 243 14.32 3.80 22.03
N ILE A 244 15.00 4.20 23.12
CA ILE A 244 16.47 4.11 23.24
C ILE A 244 17.00 2.68 23.07
N LYS A 245 16.25 1.67 23.51
CA LYS A 245 16.60 0.25 23.31
C LYS A 245 16.65 -0.14 21.84
N THR A 246 15.70 0.36 21.05
CA THR A 246 15.64 0.14 19.59
C THR A 246 16.76 0.92 18.90
N TYR A 247 17.00 2.16 19.33
CA TYR A 247 18.09 2.99 18.84
C TYR A 247 19.48 2.36 19.07
N ASN A 248 19.72 1.85 20.28
CA ASN A 248 20.96 1.14 20.61
C ASN A 248 21.14 -0.13 19.76
N SER A 249 20.05 -0.86 19.49
CA SER A 249 20.08 -2.02 18.60
C SER A 249 20.41 -1.61 17.16
N LEU A 250 19.88 -0.47 16.72
CA LEU A 250 20.20 0.12 15.42
C LEU A 250 21.68 0.53 15.33
N ARG A 251 22.21 1.19 16.36
CA ARG A 251 23.63 1.58 16.44
C ARG A 251 24.54 0.35 16.35
N LYS A 252 24.26 -0.70 17.13
CA LYS A 252 25.00 -1.98 17.05
C LYS A 252 24.97 -2.56 15.65
N TYR A 253 23.83 -2.47 14.95
CA TYR A 253 23.73 -2.90 13.57
C TYR A 253 24.57 -2.03 12.61
N ILE A 254 24.54 -0.71 12.77
CA ILE A 254 25.34 0.22 11.96
C ILE A 254 26.85 -0.06 12.14
N THR A 255 27.31 -0.23 13.39
CA THR A 255 28.72 -0.42 13.71
C THR A 255 29.24 -1.82 13.39
N TYR A 256 28.50 -2.87 13.73
CA TYR A 256 28.99 -4.27 13.65
C TYR A 256 28.21 -5.16 12.68
N GLY A 257 26.97 -4.80 12.36
CA GLY A 257 26.06 -5.62 11.57
C GLY A 257 26.16 -5.42 10.05
N ARG A 258 26.84 -4.35 9.61
CA ARG A 258 27.04 -4.04 8.20
C ARG A 258 28.30 -4.74 7.69
N LYS A 259 28.12 -5.68 6.76
CA LYS A 259 29.22 -6.43 6.14
C LYS A 259 30.00 -5.63 5.07
N SER A 260 29.52 -4.46 4.66
CA SER A 260 30.14 -3.62 3.64
C SER A 260 29.74 -2.15 3.82
N ASN A 261 30.73 -1.26 3.70
CA ASN A 261 30.59 0.20 3.76
C ASN A 261 30.26 0.83 2.39
N ALA A 262 29.90 0.04 1.38
CA ALA A 262 29.82 0.53 -0.01
C ALA A 262 28.71 1.57 -0.28
N HIS A 263 27.65 1.65 0.53
CA HIS A 263 26.50 2.52 0.26
C HIS A 263 26.01 3.32 1.48
N LYS A 264 25.48 4.52 1.23
CA LYS A 264 25.01 5.45 2.27
C LYS A 264 23.71 5.02 2.96
N PHE A 265 22.95 4.09 2.37
CA PHE A 265 21.66 3.64 2.90
C PHE A 265 21.81 2.79 4.15
N LEU A 266 20.82 2.85 5.05
CA LEU A 266 20.85 2.20 6.36
C LEU A 266 21.01 0.67 6.29
N PHE A 267 20.24 0.01 5.42
CA PHE A 267 20.21 -1.45 5.29
C PHE A 267 20.81 -1.93 3.96
N SER A 268 21.63 -2.98 4.01
CA SER A 268 22.22 -3.65 2.84
C SER A 268 21.66 -5.06 2.61
N SER A 269 21.72 -5.48 1.34
CA SER A 269 21.55 -6.88 0.96
C SER A 269 22.71 -7.73 1.50
N GLN A 270 22.37 -8.86 2.12
CA GLN A 270 23.35 -9.79 2.73
C GLN A 270 23.72 -10.96 1.81
N LYS A 271 22.98 -11.14 0.71
CA LYS A 271 23.14 -12.23 -0.25
C LYS A 271 23.08 -11.69 -1.68
N ASN A 272 23.71 -12.40 -2.61
CA ASN A 272 23.46 -12.19 -4.03
C ASN A 272 22.07 -12.72 -4.37
N SER A 273 21.39 -12.01 -5.26
CA SER A 273 20.13 -12.38 -5.89
C SER A 273 20.19 -11.95 -7.35
N GLY A 274 19.35 -12.52 -8.22
CA GLY A 274 19.36 -12.17 -9.64
C GLY A 274 19.17 -10.67 -9.93
N LYS A 275 18.61 -9.90 -8.99
CA LYS A 275 18.35 -8.44 -9.13
C LYS A 275 19.18 -7.55 -8.19
N SER A 276 20.02 -8.13 -7.32
CA SER A 276 20.78 -7.35 -6.32
C SER A 276 21.97 -8.15 -5.81
N LYS A 277 23.14 -7.50 -5.78
CA LYS A 277 24.40 -8.04 -5.26
C LYS A 277 24.50 -7.79 -3.76
N LYS A 278 25.29 -8.62 -3.08
CA LYS A 278 25.64 -8.43 -1.67
C LYS A 278 26.29 -7.05 -1.50
N GLY A 279 25.77 -6.26 -0.55
CA GLY A 279 26.21 -4.87 -0.31
C GLY A 279 25.33 -3.79 -0.94
N ASP A 280 24.45 -4.15 -1.90
CA ASP A 280 23.49 -3.20 -2.47
C ASP A 280 22.45 -2.70 -1.44
N PRO A 281 21.78 -1.56 -1.71
CA PRO A 281 20.64 -1.13 -0.90
C PRO A 281 19.58 -2.22 -0.81
N LEU A 282 19.16 -2.57 0.40
CA LEU A 282 18.09 -3.54 0.58
C LEU A 282 16.81 -3.02 -0.10
N SER A 283 16.08 -3.89 -0.81
CA SER A 283 14.76 -3.54 -1.34
C SER A 283 13.69 -3.71 -0.26
N PRO A 284 12.72 -2.77 -0.15
CA PRO A 284 11.55 -2.96 0.70
C PRO A 284 10.82 -4.28 0.43
N ASP A 285 10.80 -4.74 -0.82
CA ASP A 285 10.13 -5.99 -1.20
C ASP A 285 10.83 -7.22 -0.63
N THR A 286 12.15 -7.19 -0.51
CA THR A 286 12.91 -8.27 0.13
C THR A 286 12.47 -8.45 1.58
N PHE A 287 12.27 -7.35 2.32
CA PHE A 287 11.76 -7.41 3.67
C PHE A 287 10.28 -7.83 3.72
N ARG A 288 9.43 -7.34 2.80
CA ARG A 288 8.03 -7.79 2.72
C ARG A 288 7.93 -9.30 2.53
N ILE A 289 8.76 -9.89 1.67
CA ILE A 289 8.81 -11.34 1.45
C ILE A 289 9.27 -12.06 2.72
N SER A 290 10.36 -11.59 3.35
CA SER A 290 10.87 -12.17 4.60
C SER A 290 9.82 -12.14 5.72
N PHE A 291 9.14 -11.00 5.88
CA PHE A 291 8.06 -10.82 6.86
C PHE A 291 6.87 -11.73 6.57
N LYS A 292 6.42 -11.81 5.30
CA LYS A 292 5.32 -12.69 4.90
C LYS A 292 5.66 -14.17 5.13
N ASN A 293 6.90 -14.58 4.88
CA ASN A 293 7.35 -15.94 5.16
C ASN A 293 7.39 -16.24 6.67
N ALA A 294 7.78 -15.27 7.49
CA ALA A 294 7.72 -15.41 8.95
C ALA A 294 6.26 -15.52 9.44
N CYS A 295 5.34 -14.74 8.88
CA CYS A 295 3.91 -14.82 9.18
C CYS A 295 3.32 -16.20 8.83
N LYS A 296 3.67 -16.75 7.66
CA LYS A 296 3.25 -18.10 7.24
C LYS A 296 3.67 -19.19 8.24
N LYS A 297 4.87 -19.09 8.83
CA LYS A 297 5.36 -20.05 9.83
C LYS A 297 4.57 -20.04 11.14
N VAL A 298 3.87 -18.94 11.42
CA VAL A 298 3.04 -18.75 12.61
C VAL A 298 1.54 -18.87 12.26
N ASN A 299 1.22 -19.24 11.01
CA ASN A 299 -0.13 -19.34 10.48
C ASN A 299 -0.95 -18.04 10.63
N VAL A 300 -0.32 -16.90 10.35
CA VAL A 300 -0.96 -15.58 10.34
C VAL A 300 -0.74 -14.87 9.00
N ASP A 301 -1.64 -13.96 8.63
CA ASP A 301 -1.54 -13.16 7.40
C ASP A 301 -1.42 -11.67 7.73
N PHE A 302 -0.20 -11.24 8.04
CA PHE A 302 0.14 -9.85 8.27
C PHE A 302 1.18 -9.35 7.27
N SER A 303 1.18 -8.04 7.09
CA SER A 303 2.09 -7.26 6.26
C SER A 303 2.85 -6.24 7.11
N PRO A 304 3.98 -5.70 6.63
CA PRO A 304 4.69 -4.63 7.34
C PRO A 304 3.85 -3.37 7.63
N HIS A 305 2.77 -3.14 6.87
CA HIS A 305 1.87 -2.01 7.12
C HIS A 305 1.02 -2.23 8.39
N ASP A 306 0.76 -3.49 8.74
CA ASP A 306 -0.02 -3.85 9.93
C ASP A 306 0.75 -3.58 11.22
N LEU A 307 2.09 -3.53 11.18
CA LEU A 307 2.91 -3.05 12.30
C LEU A 307 2.61 -1.57 12.62
N ARG A 308 2.50 -0.73 11.57
CA ARG A 308 2.12 0.68 11.73
C ARG A 308 0.69 0.81 12.22
N HIS A 309 -0.23 -0.02 11.72
CA HIS A 309 -1.60 -0.04 12.22
C HIS A 309 -1.68 -0.42 13.69
N THR A 310 -0.93 -1.44 14.10
CA THR A 310 -0.86 -1.90 15.49
C THR A 310 -0.38 -0.78 16.41
N LEU A 311 0.71 -0.09 16.05
CA LEU A 311 1.18 1.06 16.84
C LEU A 311 0.14 2.20 16.88
N ALA A 312 -0.50 2.51 15.76
CA ALA A 312 -1.51 3.57 15.70
C ALA A 312 -2.67 3.28 16.66
N THR A 313 -3.13 2.03 16.67
CA THR A 313 -4.18 1.54 17.56
C THR A 313 -3.71 1.56 19.02
N ASP A 314 -2.50 1.07 19.33
CA ASP A 314 -1.96 1.07 20.70
C ASP A 314 -1.80 2.49 21.27
N LEU A 315 -1.30 3.42 20.45
CA LEU A 315 -1.18 4.83 20.84
C LEU A 315 -2.56 5.45 21.06
N LEU A 316 -3.50 5.24 20.14
CA LEU A 316 -4.85 5.79 20.29
C LEU A 316 -5.57 5.24 21.53
N ARG A 317 -5.41 3.94 21.82
CA ARG A 317 -6.01 3.31 23.01
C ARG A 317 -5.42 3.85 24.30
N SER A 318 -4.12 4.15 24.32
CA SER A 318 -3.42 4.62 25.52
C SER A 318 -3.55 6.12 25.75
N THR A 319 -3.64 6.94 24.70
CA THR A 319 -3.69 8.41 24.85
C THR A 319 -5.08 9.01 24.64
N ASN A 320 -5.99 8.28 23.97
CA ASN A 320 -7.28 8.78 23.50
C ASN A 320 -7.19 10.09 22.69
N ASP A 321 -6.03 10.39 22.11
CA ASP A 321 -5.77 11.64 21.37
C ASP A 321 -5.38 11.36 19.92
N LEU A 322 -6.33 11.60 19.02
CA LEU A 322 -6.14 11.42 17.58
C LEU A 322 -5.09 12.37 16.99
N LYS A 323 -4.96 13.60 17.51
CA LYS A 323 -3.97 14.59 17.04
C LYS A 323 -2.57 14.18 17.43
N PHE A 324 -2.40 13.69 18.66
CA PHE A 324 -1.13 13.10 19.10
C PHE A 324 -0.70 11.95 18.18
N VAL A 325 -1.61 10.99 17.91
CA VAL A 325 -1.33 9.85 17.01
C VAL A 325 -1.02 10.34 15.59
N GLN A 326 -1.75 11.33 15.09
CA GLN A 326 -1.52 11.93 13.77
C GLN A 326 -0.11 12.53 13.66
N TYR A 327 0.33 13.26 14.69
CA TYR A 327 1.64 13.87 14.78
C TYR A 327 2.75 12.82 14.81
N VAL A 328 2.65 11.84 15.72
CA VAL A 328 3.62 10.74 15.85
C VAL A 328 3.77 9.96 14.55
N LEU A 329 2.67 9.68 13.84
CA LEU A 329 2.67 8.93 12.59
C LEU A 329 2.93 9.80 11.34
N GLY A 330 2.89 11.12 11.44
CA GLY A 330 3.08 12.02 10.30
C GLY A 330 2.01 11.90 9.22
N HIS A 331 0.74 11.73 9.62
CA HIS A 331 -0.39 11.70 8.70
C HIS A 331 -0.81 13.12 8.30
N ARG A 332 -0.71 13.46 7.00
CA ARG A 332 -1.18 14.75 6.48
C ARG A 332 -2.71 14.91 6.51
N ASP A 333 -3.44 13.80 6.42
CA ASP A 333 -4.92 13.79 6.42
C ASP A 333 -5.43 13.07 7.66
N ILE A 334 -6.30 13.75 8.43
CA ILE A 334 -6.92 13.21 9.63
C ILE A 334 -7.77 11.96 9.33
N ASN A 335 -8.33 11.82 8.12
CA ASN A 335 -9.08 10.64 7.69
C ASN A 335 -8.22 9.37 7.70
N THR A 336 -6.90 9.51 7.54
CA THR A 336 -5.99 8.35 7.62
C THR A 336 -5.78 7.88 9.05
N THR A 337 -5.96 8.76 10.04
CA THR A 337 -5.91 8.42 11.46
C THR A 337 -7.30 8.05 12.00
N ALA A 338 -8.38 8.65 11.48
CA ALA A 338 -9.76 8.34 11.86
C ALA A 338 -10.14 6.87 11.57
N LYS A 339 -9.43 6.19 10.67
CA LYS A 339 -9.61 4.74 10.46
C LYS A 339 -9.33 3.93 11.73
N TYR A 340 -8.47 4.41 12.63
CA TYR A 340 -8.12 3.72 13.88
C TYR A 340 -9.13 3.93 15.01
N THR A 341 -10.12 4.83 14.86
CA THR A 341 -11.08 5.16 15.92
C THR A 341 -12.27 4.21 15.97
N HIS A 342 -12.35 3.19 15.11
CA HIS A 342 -13.42 2.21 15.14
C HIS A 342 -13.10 1.15 16.21
N PRO A 343 -13.82 1.14 17.34
CA PRO A 343 -13.65 0.07 18.32
C PRO A 343 -14.11 -1.25 17.71
N ASN A 344 -13.42 -2.34 18.05
CA ASN A 344 -13.91 -3.69 17.77
C ASN A 344 -14.93 -4.07 18.86
N ASP A 345 -15.96 -4.85 18.53
CA ASP A 345 -17.07 -5.20 19.43
C ASP A 345 -16.56 -5.80 20.76
N LYS A 346 -15.51 -6.62 20.69
CA LYS A 346 -14.84 -7.16 21.89
C LYS A 346 -14.32 -6.07 22.83
N GLU A 347 -13.78 -4.98 22.28
CA GLU A 347 -13.27 -3.87 23.10
C GLU A 347 -14.38 -3.01 23.68
N VAL A 348 -15.48 -2.88 22.94
CA VAL A 348 -16.69 -2.21 23.45
C VAL A 348 -17.23 -2.99 24.64
N ILE A 349 -17.34 -4.32 24.51
CA ILE A 349 -17.80 -5.20 25.59
C ILE A 349 -16.87 -5.12 26.80
N ASP A 350 -15.55 -5.23 26.61
CA ASP A 350 -14.59 -5.17 27.72
C ASP A 350 -14.64 -3.81 28.44
N LYS A 351 -14.71 -2.69 27.70
CA LYS A 351 -14.80 -1.35 28.31
C LYS A 351 -16.14 -1.09 28.98
N LEU A 352 -17.25 -1.50 28.37
CA LEU A 352 -18.57 -1.36 28.96
C LEU A 352 -18.71 -2.25 30.20
N GLY A 353 -18.10 -3.43 30.22
CA GLY A 353 -18.06 -4.29 31.40
C GLY A 353 -17.42 -3.63 32.61
N VAL A 354 -16.30 -2.91 32.42
CA VAL A 354 -15.67 -2.14 33.50
C VAL A 354 -16.57 -0.97 33.94
N ILE A 355 -17.06 -0.17 33.00
CA ILE A 355 -17.91 1.00 33.30
C ILE A 355 -19.19 0.58 34.02
N TYR A 356 -19.84 -0.50 33.58
CA TYR A 356 -21.07 -0.97 34.20
C TYR A 356 -20.83 -1.63 35.55
N ASN A 357 -19.70 -2.29 35.77
CA ASN A 357 -19.34 -2.78 37.10
C ASN A 357 -19.09 -1.63 38.07
N ASP A 358 -18.37 -0.58 37.66
CA ASP A 358 -18.11 0.60 38.50
C ASP A 358 -19.43 1.35 38.83
N ILE A 359 -20.33 1.50 37.85
CA ILE A 359 -21.66 2.08 38.08
C ILE A 359 -22.50 1.21 39.03
N TYR A 360 -22.40 -0.12 38.92
CA TYR A 360 -23.13 -1.04 39.79
C TYR A 360 -22.60 -1.02 41.23
N SER A 361 -21.27 -0.92 41.43
CA SER A 361 -20.70 -0.79 42.77
C SER A 361 -21.12 0.52 43.42
N ASP A 362 -21.10 1.63 42.69
CA ASP A 362 -21.50 2.94 43.22
C ASP A 362 -23.00 3.00 43.58
N LEU A 363 -23.85 2.31 42.83
CA LEU A 363 -25.29 2.22 43.11
C LEU A 363 -25.61 1.29 44.30
N MET A 364 -24.77 0.28 44.57
CA MET A 364 -25.00 -0.71 45.63
C MET A 364 -24.30 -0.36 46.95
N GLU A 365 -23.25 0.48 46.93
CA GLU A 365 -22.66 1.07 48.15
C GLU A 365 -23.46 2.28 48.68
N GLY A 366 -24.40 2.80 47.88
CA GLY A 366 -25.32 3.88 48.26
C GLY A 366 -26.68 3.42 48.81
N LEU A 367 -26.91 2.11 48.92
CA LEU A 367 -28.05 1.46 49.59
C LEU A 367 -27.57 0.83 50.90
#